data_AF-A0A0A7GF72-F1
#
_entry.id   AF-A0A0A7GF72-F1
#
_cell.length_a   1.000
_cell.length_b   1.000
_cell.length_c   1.000
_cell.angle_alpha   90.00
_cell.angle_beta   90.00
_cell.angle_gamma   90.00
#
_symmetry.space_group_name_H-M   'P 1'
#
loop_
_entity.id
_entity.type
_entity.pdbx_description
1 polymer ?
#
loop_
_entity_poly.entity_id
_entity_poly.type
_entity_poly.pdbx_seq_one_letter_code
_entity_poly.pdbx_strand_id
1 'polypeptide(L)'
;MEDKTQELVEKLLENQDTIEKILEKIILLEKTGALDTLADLAAFVKVVQDTLSDEIIKKNSELITNLGLVSAKFTSDNALMLIDAIGDAICRCDKEPEPVGLTGLLKAMNDPDVKFALGFLINMAKALGRALRERA
;
A
#
# COMPACT_ATOMS: atom_id res chain seq x y z
N MET A 1 -4.58 32.00 17.34
CA MET A 1 -3.62 31.42 16.36
C MET A 1 -2.29 31.09 17.01
N GLU A 2 -1.82 31.86 18.00
CA GLU A 2 -0.54 31.62 18.71
C GLU A 2 -0.46 30.26 19.43
N ASP A 3 -1.54 29.78 20.07
CA ASP A 3 -1.56 28.49 20.80
C ASP A 3 -1.23 27.27 19.92
N LYS A 4 -1.83 27.19 18.71
CA LYS A 4 -1.61 26.04 17.81
C LYS A 4 -0.19 26.01 17.26
N THR A 5 0.40 27.18 17.04
CA THR A 5 1.78 27.29 16.56
C THR A 5 2.77 26.89 17.66
N GLN A 6 2.49 27.24 18.91
CA GLN A 6 3.29 26.82 20.05
C GLN A 6 3.20 25.31 20.29
N GLU A 7 2.00 24.73 20.25
CA GLU A 7 1.81 23.28 20.39
C GLU A 7 2.51 22.49 19.27
N LEU A 8 2.52 23.02 18.04
CA LEU A 8 3.27 22.42 16.94
C LEU A 8 4.78 22.48 17.19
N VAL A 9 5.29 23.64 17.62
CA VAL A 9 6.72 23.83 17.91
C VAL A 9 7.16 22.91 19.04
N GLU A 10 6.36 22.75 20.09
CA GLU A 10 6.63 21.81 21.19
C GLU A 10 6.72 20.37 20.68
N LYS A 11 5.75 19.93 19.86
CA LYS A 11 5.76 18.60 19.25
C LYS A 11 6.93 18.40 18.28
N LEU A 12 7.36 19.44 17.55
CA LEU A 12 8.54 19.38 16.69
C LEU A 12 9.82 19.24 17.51
N LEU A 13 9.93 19.99 18.62
CA LEU A 13 11.09 19.94 19.52
C LEU A 13 11.18 18.60 20.25
N GLU A 14 10.06 18.07 20.75
CA GLU A 14 9.99 16.74 21.38
C GLU A 14 10.39 15.62 20.41
N ASN A 15 10.18 15.80 19.11
CA ASN A 15 10.46 14.80 18.08
C ASN A 15 11.65 15.16 17.19
N GLN A 16 12.49 16.12 17.60
CA GLN A 16 13.57 16.68 16.78
C GLN A 16 14.49 15.58 16.21
N ASP A 17 14.95 14.66 17.05
CA ASP A 17 15.82 13.54 16.63
C ASP A 17 15.14 12.60 15.61
N THR A 18 13.82 12.44 15.72
CA THR A 18 13.05 11.61 14.79
C THR A 18 12.87 12.30 13.45
N ILE A 19 12.62 13.61 13.47
CA ILE A 19 12.51 14.45 12.27
C ILE A 19 13.85 14.49 11.53
N GLU A 20 14.96 14.67 12.25
CA GLU A 20 16.31 14.67 11.66
C GLU A 20 16.62 13.35 10.96
N LYS A 21 16.34 12.21 11.60
CA LYS A 21 16.51 10.88 10.98
C LYS A 21 15.63 10.65 9.76
N ILE A 22 14.43 11.22 9.73
CA ILE A 22 13.53 11.13 8.57
C ILE A 22 14.08 11.99 7.43
N LEU A 23 14.55 13.21 7.72
CA LEU A 23 15.16 14.10 6.74
C LEU A 23 16.44 13.49 6.16
N GLU A 24 17.30 12.89 6.98
CA GLU A 24 18.49 12.17 6.51
C GLU A 24 18.12 11.03 5.57
N LYS A 25 17.07 10.26 5.88
CA LYS A 25 16.59 9.19 4.99
C LYS A 25 16.02 9.74 3.69
N ILE A 26 15.28 10.84 3.72
CA ILE A 26 14.76 11.48 2.50
C ILE A 26 15.91 11.99 1.63
N ILE A 27 16.90 12.66 2.22
CA ILE A 27 18.10 13.14 1.53
C ILE A 27 18.90 11.96 0.96
N LEU A 28 19.00 10.85 1.67
CA LEU A 28 19.65 9.64 1.18
C LEU A 28 18.87 9.02 0.00
N LEU A 29 17.53 8.98 0.06
CA LEU A 29 16.69 8.49 -1.03
C LEU A 29 16.77 9.39 -2.27
N GLU A 30 16.92 10.70 -2.09
CA GLU A 30 17.13 11.66 -3.18
C GLU A 30 18.51 11.46 -3.81
N LYS A 31 19.56 11.39 -2.98
CA LYS A 31 20.94 11.14 -3.45
C LYS A 31 21.13 9.82 -4.17
N THR A 32 20.31 8.82 -3.86
CA THR A 32 20.37 7.50 -4.50
C THR A 32 19.48 7.37 -5.73
N GLY A 33 18.71 8.42 -6.08
CA GLY A 33 17.74 8.38 -7.19
C GLY A 33 16.53 7.49 -6.90
N ALA A 34 16.37 7.01 -5.67
CA ALA A 34 15.25 6.17 -5.27
C ALA A 34 13.93 6.97 -5.26
N LEU A 35 13.98 8.27 -4.97
CA LEU A 35 12.82 9.16 -5.07
C LEU A 35 12.32 9.28 -6.52
N ASP A 36 13.23 9.42 -7.48
CA ASP A 36 12.88 9.45 -8.92
C ASP A 36 12.31 8.10 -9.37
N THR A 37 12.92 7.00 -8.91
CA THR A 37 12.41 5.64 -9.19
C THR A 37 10.99 5.44 -8.63
N LEU A 38 10.69 5.97 -7.44
CA LEU A 38 9.35 5.93 -6.86
C LEU A 38 8.35 6.80 -7.63
N ALA A 39 8.77 7.98 -8.10
CA ALA A 39 7.96 8.85 -8.93
C ALA A 39 7.67 8.20 -10.30
N ASP A 40 8.68 7.59 -10.92
CA ASP A 40 8.56 6.82 -12.16
C ASP A 40 7.64 5.61 -11.99
N LEU A 41 7.75 4.90 -10.86
CA LEU A 41 6.84 3.79 -10.55
C LEU A 41 5.39 4.28 -10.39
N ALA A 42 5.18 5.42 -9.72
CA ALA A 42 3.85 6.01 -9.59
C ALA A 42 3.27 6.46 -10.94
N ALA A 43 4.09 7.03 -11.81
CA ALA A 43 3.71 7.37 -13.19
C ALA A 43 3.41 6.12 -14.02
N PHE A 44 4.24 5.08 -13.91
CA PHE A 44 4.03 3.79 -14.56
C PHE A 44 2.73 3.12 -14.12
N VAL A 45 2.40 3.15 -12.83
CA VAL A 45 1.12 2.62 -12.30
C VAL A 45 -0.08 3.34 -12.93
N LYS A 46 -0.02 4.66 -13.10
CA LYS A 46 -1.08 5.41 -13.81
C LYS A 46 -1.19 5.00 -15.27
N VAL A 47 -0.07 4.92 -15.98
CA VAL A 47 -0.05 4.46 -17.39
C VAL A 47 -0.60 3.04 -17.51
N VAL A 48 -0.22 2.13 -16.62
CA VAL A 48 -0.71 0.75 -16.61
C VAL A 48 -2.22 0.71 -16.38
N GLN A 49 -2.75 1.50 -15.44
CA GLN A 49 -4.20 1.62 -15.23
C GLN A 49 -4.92 2.15 -16.48
N ASP A 50 -4.34 3.11 -17.17
CA ASP A 50 -4.93 3.74 -18.36
C ASP A 50 -4.84 2.85 -19.62
N THR A 51 -3.81 1.99 -19.71
CA THR A 51 -3.49 1.22 -20.94
C THR A 51 -3.89 -0.26 -20.87
N LEU A 52 -4.21 -0.80 -19.68
CA LEU A 52 -4.53 -2.23 -19.49
C LEU A 52 -5.82 -2.70 -20.18
N SER A 53 -6.70 -1.80 -20.62
CA SER A 53 -8.09 -2.18 -20.93
C SER A 53 -8.31 -2.84 -22.30
N ASP A 54 -7.62 -2.44 -23.39
CA ASP A 54 -8.00 -2.93 -24.73
C ASP A 54 -6.87 -3.57 -25.57
N GLU A 55 -5.60 -3.21 -25.34
CA GLU A 55 -4.49 -3.68 -26.21
C GLU A 55 -3.82 -4.99 -25.74
N ILE A 56 -3.80 -5.26 -24.44
CA ILE A 56 -3.18 -6.48 -23.85
C ILE A 56 -4.02 -7.74 -24.16
N ILE A 57 -5.35 -7.59 -24.14
CA ILE A 57 -6.33 -8.69 -24.29
C ILE A 57 -6.22 -9.35 -25.68
N LYS A 58 -5.85 -8.59 -26.71
CA LYS A 58 -5.83 -9.11 -28.10
C LYS A 58 -4.52 -9.79 -28.51
N LYS A 59 -3.39 -9.55 -27.83
CA LYS A 59 -2.07 -9.95 -28.36
C LYS A 59 -1.39 -11.13 -27.65
N ASN A 60 -1.91 -11.63 -26.53
CA ASN A 60 -1.21 -12.67 -25.76
C ASN A 60 -2.12 -13.81 -25.30
N SER A 61 -2.20 -14.88 -26.10
CA SER A 61 -2.88 -16.14 -25.72
C SER A 61 -2.22 -16.83 -24.51
N GLU A 62 -0.90 -16.69 -24.36
CA GLU A 62 -0.16 -17.23 -23.22
C GLU A 62 -0.43 -16.45 -21.93
N LEU A 63 -0.57 -15.12 -22.00
CA LEU A 63 -1.01 -14.33 -20.84
C LEU A 63 -2.44 -14.69 -20.44
N ILE A 64 -3.35 -14.89 -21.39
CA ILE A 64 -4.74 -15.33 -21.11
C ILE A 64 -4.75 -16.70 -20.43
N THR A 65 -3.94 -17.65 -20.90
CA THR A 65 -3.86 -18.99 -20.32
C THR A 65 -3.27 -18.95 -18.91
N ASN A 66 -2.21 -18.18 -18.71
CA ASN A 66 -1.59 -18.00 -17.39
C ASN A 66 -2.50 -17.21 -16.43
N LEU A 67 -3.23 -16.20 -16.90
CA LEU A 67 -4.28 -15.53 -16.12
C LEU A 67 -5.43 -16.48 -15.79
N GLY A 68 -5.79 -17.40 -16.69
CA GLY A 68 -6.80 -18.43 -16.44
C GLY A 68 -6.38 -19.45 -15.38
N LEU A 69 -5.08 -19.78 -15.32
CA LEU A 69 -4.53 -20.66 -14.29
C LEU A 69 -4.32 -19.94 -12.95
N VAL A 70 -3.99 -18.64 -12.99
CA VAL A 70 -3.97 -17.78 -11.81
C VAL A 70 -5.39 -17.60 -11.28
N SER A 71 -6.37 -17.25 -12.13
CA SER A 71 -7.77 -17.11 -11.73
C SER A 71 -8.33 -18.41 -11.16
N ALA A 72 -7.96 -19.58 -11.71
CA ALA A 72 -8.33 -20.89 -11.15
C ALA A 72 -7.73 -21.15 -9.74
N LYS A 73 -6.60 -20.51 -9.38
CA LYS A 73 -6.05 -20.53 -8.01
C LYS A 73 -6.75 -19.51 -7.11
N PHE A 74 -7.27 -18.43 -7.67
CA PHE A 74 -8.05 -17.39 -6.99
C PHE A 74 -9.56 -17.69 -6.94
N THR A 75 -10.06 -18.74 -7.60
CA THR A 75 -11.45 -19.21 -7.50
C THR A 75 -11.74 -19.98 -6.20
N SER A 76 -10.78 -20.10 -5.28
CA SER A 76 -11.13 -20.52 -3.92
C SER A 76 -12.09 -19.50 -3.31
N ASP A 77 -13.17 -19.96 -2.69
CA ASP A 77 -14.23 -19.09 -2.11
C ASP A 77 -13.64 -17.95 -1.25
N ASN A 78 -12.57 -18.24 -0.50
CA ASN A 78 -11.88 -17.26 0.34
C ASN A 78 -11.18 -16.14 -0.45
N ALA A 79 -10.63 -16.43 -1.62
CA ALA A 79 -9.95 -15.45 -2.44
C ALA A 79 -10.93 -14.55 -3.19
N LEU A 80 -12.06 -15.10 -3.65
CA LEU A 80 -13.16 -14.32 -4.22
C LEU A 80 -13.79 -13.39 -3.18
N MET A 81 -14.06 -13.89 -1.96
CA MET A 81 -14.54 -13.05 -0.86
C MET A 81 -13.57 -11.91 -0.51
N LEU A 82 -12.26 -12.15 -0.58
CA LEU A 82 -11.25 -11.12 -0.33
C LEU A 82 -11.27 -10.04 -1.42
N ILE A 83 -11.33 -10.45 -2.69
CA ILE A 83 -11.39 -9.51 -3.82
C ILE A 83 -12.67 -8.67 -3.74
N ASP A 84 -13.80 -9.31 -3.44
CA ASP A 84 -15.10 -8.64 -3.30
C ASP A 84 -15.08 -7.63 -2.14
N ALA A 85 -14.56 -8.03 -0.98
CA ALA A 85 -14.41 -7.14 0.18
C ALA A 85 -13.48 -5.94 -0.10
N ILE A 86 -12.40 -6.13 -0.86
CA ILE A 86 -11.51 -5.04 -1.29
C ILE A 86 -12.23 -4.11 -2.27
N GLY A 87 -12.95 -4.67 -3.25
CA GLY A 87 -13.75 -3.90 -4.21
C GLY A 87 -14.79 -3.04 -3.51
N ASP A 88 -15.54 -3.63 -2.58
CA ASP A 88 -16.50 -2.94 -1.73
C ASP A 88 -15.86 -1.83 -0.89
N ALA A 89 -14.69 -2.09 -0.29
CA ALA A 89 -13.98 -1.08 0.49
C ALA A 89 -13.55 0.11 -0.36
N ILE A 90 -13.07 -0.12 -1.59
CA ILE A 90 -12.70 0.94 -2.53
C ILE A 90 -13.93 1.76 -2.93
N CYS A 91 -15.04 1.11 -3.28
CA CYS A 91 -16.28 1.80 -3.64
C CYS A 91 -16.90 2.59 -2.48
N ARG A 92 -16.70 2.16 -1.24
CA ARG A 92 -17.18 2.87 -0.04
C ARG A 92 -16.26 4.03 0.37
N CYS A 93 -15.02 4.05 -0.12
CA CYS A 93 -14.10 5.19 0.00
C CYS A 93 -14.45 6.27 -1.03
N ASP A 94 -15.62 6.89 -0.87
CA ASP A 94 -16.17 7.91 -1.77
C ASP A 94 -15.52 9.31 -1.57
N LYS A 95 -14.64 9.44 -0.58
CA LYS A 95 -13.90 10.66 -0.26
C LYS A 95 -12.40 10.43 -0.43
N GLU A 96 -11.71 11.40 -1.02
CA GLU A 96 -10.25 11.41 -1.03
C GLU A 96 -9.72 11.20 0.41
N PRO A 97 -8.79 10.25 0.62
CA PRO A 97 -8.30 9.93 1.94
C PRO A 97 -7.65 11.16 2.56
N GLU A 98 -8.20 11.64 3.67
CA GLU A 98 -7.62 12.77 4.39
C GLU A 98 -6.23 12.39 4.90
N PRO A 99 -5.20 13.23 4.70
CA PRO A 99 -3.85 12.93 5.13
C PRO A 99 -3.83 12.82 6.66
N VAL A 100 -3.53 11.62 7.17
CA VAL A 100 -3.39 11.36 8.60
C VAL A 100 -2.01 11.75 9.09
N GLY A 101 -1.94 12.59 10.12
CA GLY A 101 -0.69 12.89 10.84
C GLY A 101 -0.21 11.70 11.69
N LEU A 102 0.98 11.80 12.29
CA LEU A 102 1.57 10.74 13.12
C LEU A 102 0.64 10.27 14.25
N THR A 103 -0.07 11.19 14.90
CA THR A 103 -1.08 10.89 15.91
C THR A 103 -2.31 10.21 15.34
N GLY A 104 -2.75 10.61 14.14
CA GLY A 104 -3.84 9.96 13.42
C GLY A 104 -3.50 8.51 13.06
N LEU A 105 -2.27 8.26 12.62
CA LEU A 105 -1.77 6.92 12.33
C LEU A 105 -1.71 6.04 13.58
N LEU A 106 -1.15 6.56 14.68
CA LEU A 106 -1.11 5.85 15.97
C LEU A 106 -2.52 5.51 16.50
N LYS A 107 -3.48 6.42 16.30
CA LYS A 107 -4.87 6.20 16.66
C LYS A 107 -5.52 5.15 15.75
N ALA A 108 -5.26 5.19 14.45
CA ALA A 108 -5.74 4.21 13.48
C ALA A 108 -5.17 2.81 13.77
N MET A 109 -3.90 2.69 14.16
CA MET A 109 -3.32 1.41 14.58
C MET A 109 -3.99 0.83 15.83
N ASN A 110 -4.67 1.65 16.63
CA ASN A 110 -5.40 1.21 17.81
C ASN A 110 -6.84 0.79 17.50
N ASP A 111 -7.34 1.09 16.30
CA ASP A 111 -8.66 0.72 15.82
C ASP A 111 -8.79 -0.81 15.67
N PRO A 112 -9.91 -1.41 16.12
CA PRO A 112 -10.11 -2.85 16.05
C PRO A 112 -10.13 -3.41 14.62
N ASP A 113 -10.66 -2.67 13.64
CA ASP A 113 -10.77 -3.12 12.25
C ASP A 113 -9.40 -3.07 11.57
N VAL A 114 -8.61 -2.02 11.84
CA VAL A 114 -7.22 -1.91 11.36
C VAL A 114 -6.35 -3.01 11.96
N LYS A 115 -6.49 -3.31 13.26
CA LYS A 115 -5.79 -4.43 13.91
C LYS A 115 -6.15 -5.77 13.28
N PHE A 116 -7.42 -5.99 12.97
CA PHE A 116 -7.88 -7.21 12.31
C PHE A 116 -7.26 -7.35 10.91
N ALA A 117 -7.30 -6.28 10.11
CA ALA A 117 -6.69 -6.26 8.77
C ALA A 117 -5.18 -6.50 8.82
N LEU A 118 -4.46 -5.85 9.75
CA LEU A 118 -3.02 -6.08 9.96
C LEU A 118 -2.73 -7.53 10.36
N GLY A 119 -3.54 -8.12 11.26
CA GLY A 119 -3.42 -9.52 11.65
C GLY A 119 -3.60 -10.48 10.47
N PHE A 120 -4.59 -10.20 9.61
CA PHE A 120 -4.79 -10.94 8.37
C PHE A 120 -3.57 -10.85 7.44
N LEU A 121 -3.06 -9.64 7.18
CA LEU A 121 -1.89 -9.42 6.33
C LEU A 121 -0.65 -10.16 6.85
N ILE A 122 -0.41 -10.15 8.16
CA ILE A 122 0.70 -10.87 8.79
C ILE A 122 0.55 -12.39 8.59
N ASN A 123 -0.65 -12.94 8.77
CA ASN A 123 -0.90 -14.36 8.58
C ASN A 123 -0.72 -14.77 7.11
N MET A 124 -1.19 -13.96 6.18
CA MET A 124 -0.99 -14.15 4.74
C MET A 124 0.50 -14.12 4.38
N ALA A 125 1.25 -13.13 4.88
CA ALA A 125 2.70 -13.04 4.67
C ALA A 125 3.45 -14.28 5.22
N LYS A 126 3.07 -14.77 6.39
CA LYS A 126 3.63 -16.02 6.97
C LYS A 126 3.30 -17.25 6.14
N ALA A 127 2.10 -17.34 5.58
CA ALA A 127 1.72 -18.45 4.70
C ALA A 127 2.50 -18.39 3.38
N LEU A 128 2.61 -17.20 2.78
CA LEU A 128 3.38 -16.98 1.56
C LEU A 128 4.86 -17.32 1.74
N GLY A 129 5.49 -16.84 2.82
CA GLY A 129 6.90 -17.13 3.10
C GLY A 129 7.18 -18.63 3.30
N ARG A 130 6.24 -19.37 3.89
CA ARG A 130 6.33 -20.84 4.00
C ARG A 130 6.24 -21.51 2.62
N ALA A 131 5.24 -21.14 1.82
CA ALA A 131 5.06 -21.70 0.49
C ALA A 131 6.23 -21.41 -0.47
N LEU A 132 6.85 -20.24 -0.37
CA LEU A 132 8.05 -19.90 -1.15
C LEU A 132 9.28 -20.68 -0.71
N ARG A 133 9.46 -20.88 0.61
CA ARG A 133 10.58 -21.67 1.15
C ARG A 133 10.47 -23.15 0.78
N GLU A 134 9.27 -23.71 0.74
CA GLU A 134 9.04 -25.11 0.34
C GLU A 134 9.28 -25.37 -1.16
N ARG A 135 9.35 -24.31 -1.96
CA ARG A 135 9.57 -24.35 -3.42
C ARG A 135 10.98 -23.93 -3.85
N ALA A 136 11.81 -23.48 -2.91
CA ALA A 136 13.21 -23.09 -3.11
C ALA A 136 14.14 -24.24 -2.74
#